data_AF-A0A7X0PDQ6-F1
#
_entry.id   AF-A0A7X0PDQ6-F1
#
_cell.length_a   1.000
_cell.length_b   1.000
_cell.length_c   1.000
_cell.angle_alpha   90.00
_cell.angle_beta   90.00
_cell.angle_gamma   90.00
#
_symmetry.space_group_name_H-M   'P 1'
#
loop_
_entity.id
_entity.type
_entity.pdbx_description
1 polymer ?
#
loop_
_entity_poly.entity_id
_entity_poly.type
_entity_poly.pdbx_seq_one_letter_code
_entity_poly.pdbx_strand_id
1 'polypeptide(L)'
;MLLIALTVALLGVLWTWATQPRPQGFADGFQPPQMAAAQFATKTVRGDLGGMLVAIPAHFANYVQYEGDPGLGDAPKGPRPVITPKSKLGSFGFHVRYPEMVGRDSLAHWQDYRDRKIATTHWISVGINAADMYSGAGAVIRLRDNSLRSMLDPASKPPYLYEKLADREFDLEVYAPKGIDPANGKPYREHTHADDVFIGKLAGGAGGDGAGEDESRIAVIKCSNRPLASAPCRHDFSLEPVMHAEARVIYRRGLLPEWQSIQKRVTETIYGFSVAEKK
;
A
#
# COMPACT_ATOMS: atom_id res chain seq x y z
N MET A 1 -3.94 42.46 -62.65
CA MET A 1 -4.24 41.08 -62.22
C MET A 1 -3.09 40.47 -61.43
N LEU A 2 -2.61 41.11 -60.35
CA LEU A 2 -1.57 40.54 -59.46
C LEU A 2 -1.95 40.58 -57.97
N LEU A 3 -3.06 41.24 -57.61
CA LEU A 3 -3.50 41.43 -56.23
C LEU A 3 -4.50 40.38 -55.71
N ILE A 4 -5.02 39.51 -56.58
CA ILE A 4 -5.95 38.43 -56.19
C ILE A 4 -5.20 37.12 -55.88
N ALA A 5 -3.98 36.95 -56.38
CA ALA A 5 -3.19 35.73 -56.14
C ALA A 5 -2.55 35.70 -54.74
N LEU A 6 -2.29 36.84 -54.12
CA LEU A 6 -1.65 36.93 -52.80
C LEU A 6 -2.61 36.70 -51.63
N THR A 7 -3.91 37.00 -51.79
CA THR A 7 -4.91 36.80 -50.72
C THR A 7 -5.32 35.33 -50.57
N VAL A 8 -5.34 34.56 -51.66
CA VAL A 8 -5.63 33.11 -51.61
C VAL A 8 -4.47 32.33 -50.98
N ALA A 9 -3.22 32.75 -51.18
CA ALA A 9 -2.07 32.11 -50.55
C ALA A 9 -1.99 32.35 -49.03
N LEU A 10 -2.37 33.54 -48.55
CA LEU A 10 -2.37 33.85 -47.10
C LEU A 10 -3.50 33.15 -46.33
N LEU A 11 -4.67 32.95 -46.95
CA LEU A 11 -5.79 32.21 -46.34
C LEU A 11 -5.56 30.69 -46.30
N GLY A 12 -4.84 30.12 -47.28
CA GLY A 12 -4.47 28.69 -47.26
C GLY A 12 -3.43 28.33 -46.20
N VAL A 13 -2.52 29.26 -45.87
CA VAL A 13 -1.52 29.06 -44.81
C VAL A 13 -2.13 29.21 -43.41
N LEU A 14 -3.14 30.07 -43.24
CA LEU A 14 -3.87 30.19 -41.96
C LEU A 14 -4.75 28.98 -41.66
N TRP A 15 -5.32 28.32 -42.67
CA TRP A 15 -6.13 27.12 -42.46
C TRP A 15 -5.29 25.89 -42.10
N THR A 16 -4.08 25.77 -42.65
CA THR A 16 -3.17 24.67 -42.30
C THR A 16 -2.56 24.81 -40.91
N TRP A 17 -2.43 26.03 -40.36
CA TRP A 17 -2.01 26.25 -38.96
C TRP A 17 -3.15 26.09 -37.93
N ALA A 18 -4.41 26.27 -38.33
CA ALA A 18 -5.56 26.10 -37.44
C ALA A 18 -5.99 24.63 -37.28
N THR A 19 -5.62 23.74 -38.21
CA THR A 19 -5.94 22.30 -38.16
C THR A 19 -4.76 21.42 -37.79
N GLN A 20 -3.59 22.00 -37.50
CA GLN A 20 -2.51 21.24 -36.88
C GLN A 20 -2.93 20.96 -35.43
N PRO A 21 -3.03 19.68 -35.00
CA PRO A 21 -3.19 19.39 -33.59
C PRO A 21 -2.03 20.07 -32.86
N ARG A 22 -2.37 21.04 -32.00
CA ARG A 22 -1.39 21.65 -31.09
C ARG A 22 -0.61 20.51 -30.45
N PRO A 23 0.73 20.51 -30.46
CA PRO A 23 1.49 19.55 -29.67
C PRO A 23 1.04 19.77 -28.23
N GLN A 24 0.18 18.88 -27.76
CA GLN A 24 -0.29 18.90 -26.39
C GLN A 24 0.95 18.80 -25.53
N GLY A 25 1.10 19.80 -24.68
CA GLY A 25 2.29 20.03 -23.90
C GLY A 25 2.66 18.81 -23.07
N PHE A 26 3.93 18.82 -22.69
CA PHE A 26 4.45 18.08 -21.55
C PHE A 26 3.47 18.13 -20.36
N ALA A 27 2.74 17.04 -20.13
CA ALA A 27 2.23 16.56 -18.83
C ALA A 27 1.21 15.41 -19.06
N ASP A 28 1.67 14.16 -18.97
CA ASP A 28 1.03 13.09 -18.18
C ASP A 28 1.80 11.76 -18.39
N GLY A 29 2.14 11.10 -17.29
CA GLY A 29 3.11 10.00 -17.21
C GLY A 29 2.89 8.85 -18.19
N PHE A 30 3.77 8.78 -19.19
CA PHE A 30 4.42 7.61 -19.78
C PHE A 30 3.68 6.25 -19.69
N GLN A 31 2.59 6.08 -20.45
CA GLN A 31 2.34 4.94 -21.35
C GLN A 31 0.86 4.92 -21.81
N PRO A 32 0.57 4.60 -23.09
CA PRO A 32 -0.79 4.33 -23.54
C PRO A 32 -1.45 3.22 -22.69
N PRO A 33 -2.77 3.27 -22.40
CA PRO A 33 -3.49 2.23 -21.64
C PRO A 33 -3.24 0.80 -22.15
N GLN A 34 -3.07 0.64 -23.46
CA GLN A 34 -2.76 -0.64 -24.10
C GLN A 34 -1.33 -1.13 -23.81
N MET A 35 -0.36 -0.22 -23.74
CA MET A 35 1.03 -0.54 -23.35
C MET A 35 1.13 -0.79 -21.84
N ALA A 36 0.40 -0.02 -21.04
CA ALA A 36 0.26 -0.25 -19.61
C ALA A 36 -0.47 -1.57 -19.33
N ALA A 37 -1.39 -2.01 -20.18
CA ALA A 37 -2.01 -3.33 -20.10
C ALA A 37 -1.08 -4.45 -20.59
N ALA A 38 -0.26 -4.19 -21.61
CA ALA A 38 0.68 -5.16 -22.19
C ALA A 38 1.83 -5.55 -21.25
N GLN A 39 2.27 -4.67 -20.35
CA GLN A 39 3.21 -5.06 -19.26
C GLN A 39 2.60 -6.08 -18.27
N PHE A 40 1.27 -6.21 -18.23
CA PHE A 40 0.58 -7.24 -17.44
C PHE A 40 0.42 -8.57 -18.20
N ALA A 41 0.74 -8.59 -19.50
CA ALA A 41 0.76 -9.83 -20.26
C ALA A 41 2.01 -10.65 -19.88
N THR A 42 1.78 -11.74 -19.15
CA THR A 42 2.61 -12.97 -19.04
C THR A 42 3.81 -13.02 -18.08
N LYS A 43 4.26 -11.96 -17.40
CA LYS A 43 5.40 -12.09 -16.47
C LYS A 43 4.96 -12.52 -15.07
N THR A 44 4.97 -13.82 -14.79
CA THR A 44 4.85 -14.36 -13.42
C THR A 44 6.18 -14.16 -12.67
N VAL A 45 6.13 -13.51 -11.51
CA VAL A 45 7.28 -13.35 -10.63
C VAL A 45 7.39 -14.59 -9.74
N ARG A 46 8.59 -15.17 -9.68
CA ARG A 46 8.86 -16.36 -8.85
C ARG A 46 10.00 -16.07 -7.89
N GLY A 47 9.94 -16.71 -6.73
CA GLY A 47 10.97 -16.61 -5.71
C GLY A 47 10.56 -17.30 -4.41
N ASP A 48 11.45 -17.23 -3.45
CA ASP A 48 11.19 -17.56 -2.05
C ASP A 48 10.69 -16.30 -1.34
N LEU A 49 9.46 -16.32 -0.85
CA LEU A 49 8.88 -15.28 -0.01
C LEU A 49 8.83 -15.79 1.43
N GLY A 50 9.81 -15.41 2.25
CA GLY A 50 9.82 -15.68 3.69
C GLY A 50 9.78 -17.18 4.04
N GLY A 51 10.39 -18.04 3.24
CA GLY A 51 10.39 -19.50 3.41
C GLY A 51 9.33 -20.24 2.57
N MET A 52 8.55 -19.53 1.75
CA MET A 52 7.52 -20.10 0.89
C MET A 52 7.82 -19.81 -0.58
N LEU A 53 7.88 -20.86 -1.41
CA LEU A 53 7.98 -20.66 -2.86
C LEU A 53 6.68 -20.11 -3.42
N VAL A 54 6.78 -19.02 -4.19
CA VAL A 54 5.63 -18.33 -4.75
C VAL A 54 5.72 -18.13 -6.26
N ALA A 55 4.55 -18.06 -6.90
CA ALA A 55 4.36 -17.64 -8.27
C ALA A 55 3.32 -16.51 -8.31
N ILE A 56 3.80 -15.27 -8.30
CA ILE A 56 2.97 -14.07 -8.18
C ILE A 56 2.57 -13.61 -9.59
N PRO A 57 1.26 -13.49 -9.89
CA PRO A 57 0.80 -12.91 -11.14
C PRO A 57 1.31 -11.47 -11.32
N ALA A 58 1.58 -11.06 -12.57
CA ALA A 58 2.12 -9.74 -12.88
C ALA A 58 1.33 -8.57 -12.24
N HIS A 59 0.00 -8.69 -12.22
CA HIS A 59 -0.89 -7.67 -11.66
C HIS A 59 -0.83 -7.55 -10.12
N PHE A 60 -0.18 -8.50 -9.44
CA PHE A 60 0.10 -8.51 -8.01
C PHE A 60 1.59 -8.29 -7.66
N ALA A 61 2.45 -8.01 -8.65
CA ALA A 61 3.89 -7.94 -8.46
C ALA A 61 4.49 -6.60 -8.90
N ASN A 62 4.07 -5.49 -8.28
CA ASN A 62 4.68 -4.18 -8.52
C ASN A 62 5.92 -3.98 -7.62
N TYR A 63 6.89 -3.20 -8.10
CA TYR A 63 8.07 -2.77 -7.33
C TYR A 63 8.85 -3.93 -6.69
N VAL A 64 8.95 -5.06 -7.42
CA VAL A 64 9.64 -6.25 -6.94
C VAL A 64 11.12 -5.97 -6.73
N GLN A 65 11.61 -6.30 -5.55
CA GLN A 65 13.01 -6.32 -5.17
C GLN A 65 13.35 -7.70 -4.64
N TYR A 66 14.46 -8.25 -5.11
CA TYR A 66 15.07 -9.46 -4.57
C TYR A 66 16.13 -9.09 -3.54
N GLU A 67 16.46 -10.03 -2.65
CA GLU A 67 17.55 -9.88 -1.68
C GLU A 67 18.85 -9.48 -2.40
N GLY A 68 19.48 -8.40 -1.93
CA GLY A 68 20.71 -7.86 -2.51
C GLY A 68 20.51 -6.92 -3.71
N ASP A 69 19.29 -6.64 -4.15
CA ASP A 69 19.02 -5.54 -5.09
C ASP A 69 19.41 -4.19 -4.45
N PRO A 70 19.94 -3.22 -5.23
CA PRO A 70 20.23 -1.90 -4.70
C PRO A 70 18.94 -1.18 -4.29
N GLY A 71 18.99 -0.48 -3.16
CA GLY A 71 17.91 0.38 -2.70
C GLY A 71 17.68 1.56 -3.65
N LEU A 72 16.54 2.25 -3.48
CA LEU A 72 16.21 3.42 -4.28
C LEU A 72 17.27 4.53 -4.09
N GLY A 73 18.07 4.77 -5.14
CA GLY A 73 19.14 5.77 -5.14
C GLY A 73 20.52 5.23 -4.75
N ASP A 74 20.63 3.95 -4.39
CA ASP A 74 21.92 3.32 -4.06
C ASP A 74 22.68 2.93 -5.33
N ALA A 75 24.00 3.06 -5.27
CA ALA A 75 24.88 2.44 -6.25
C ALA A 75 24.79 0.91 -6.13
N PRO A 76 24.80 0.16 -7.25
CA PRO A 76 24.87 -1.30 -7.20
C PRO A 76 26.06 -1.76 -6.36
N LYS A 77 25.81 -2.59 -5.34
CA LYS A 77 26.86 -3.18 -4.48
C LYS A 77 27.65 -4.30 -5.16
N GLY A 78 27.31 -4.63 -6.40
CA GLY A 78 27.91 -5.71 -7.18
C GLY A 78 27.13 -5.98 -8.48
N PRO A 79 27.50 -7.03 -9.24
CA PRO A 79 26.70 -7.48 -10.37
C PRO A 79 25.31 -7.91 -9.89
N ARG A 80 24.27 -7.62 -10.69
CA ARG A 80 22.90 -8.05 -10.34
C ARG A 80 22.85 -9.57 -10.21
N PRO A 81 22.30 -10.10 -9.11
CA PRO A 81 22.12 -11.54 -8.95
C PRO A 81 21.32 -12.14 -10.11
N VAL A 82 21.67 -13.34 -10.53
CA VAL A 82 20.85 -14.11 -11.48
C VAL A 82 19.60 -14.56 -10.73
N ILE A 83 18.44 -14.10 -11.18
CA ILE A 83 17.16 -14.47 -10.57
C ILE A 83 16.85 -15.93 -10.92
N THR A 84 16.64 -16.74 -9.88
CA THR A 84 16.21 -18.13 -9.96
C THR A 84 14.89 -18.31 -9.21
N PRO A 85 14.17 -19.44 -9.39
CA PRO A 85 12.97 -19.72 -8.60
C PRO A 85 13.20 -19.77 -7.07
N LYS A 86 14.46 -19.90 -6.63
CA LYS A 86 14.85 -19.91 -5.20
C LYS A 86 15.40 -18.56 -4.73
N SER A 87 15.46 -17.56 -5.60
CA SER A 87 15.89 -16.22 -5.20
C SER A 87 14.91 -15.64 -4.18
N LYS A 88 15.44 -15.12 -3.07
CA LYS A 88 14.60 -14.55 -2.01
C LYS A 88 14.03 -13.22 -2.47
N LEU A 89 12.72 -13.07 -2.32
CA LEU A 89 12.01 -11.81 -2.52
C LEU A 89 12.19 -10.95 -1.27
N GLY A 90 12.73 -9.74 -1.45
CA GLY A 90 12.90 -8.75 -0.39
C GLY A 90 11.65 -7.91 -0.21
N SER A 91 11.07 -7.39 -1.31
CA SER A 91 9.78 -6.71 -1.23
C SER A 91 9.02 -6.71 -2.54
N PHE A 92 7.71 -6.52 -2.44
CA PHE A 92 6.85 -6.17 -3.56
C PHE A 92 5.56 -5.52 -3.04
N GLY A 93 4.78 -4.94 -3.92
CA GLY A 93 3.47 -4.42 -3.58
C GLY A 93 2.44 -4.58 -4.68
N PHE A 94 1.18 -4.43 -4.32
CA PHE A 94 0.08 -4.50 -5.26
C PHE A 94 -1.11 -3.65 -4.86
N HIS A 95 -1.97 -3.42 -5.85
CA HIS A 95 -3.28 -2.83 -5.63
C HIS A 95 -4.34 -3.89 -5.86
N VAL A 96 -5.32 -3.92 -4.98
CA VAL A 96 -6.40 -4.88 -5.03
C VAL A 96 -7.71 -4.20 -4.67
N ARG A 97 -8.79 -4.56 -5.35
CA ARG A 97 -10.14 -4.06 -5.07
C ARG A 97 -10.80 -4.92 -4.00
N TYR A 98 -11.03 -4.34 -2.83
CA TYR A 98 -11.79 -4.96 -1.75
C TYR A 98 -13.31 -4.82 -2.02
N PRO A 99 -14.16 -5.80 -1.65
CA PRO A 99 -13.86 -7.08 -0.99
C PRO A 99 -13.51 -8.25 -1.92
N GLU A 100 -13.64 -8.09 -3.23
CA GLU A 100 -13.50 -9.19 -4.20
C GLU A 100 -12.05 -9.69 -4.35
N MET A 101 -11.09 -8.88 -3.88
CA MET A 101 -9.66 -9.12 -3.97
C MET A 101 -9.14 -9.22 -5.42
N VAL A 102 -9.77 -8.48 -6.32
CA VAL A 102 -9.41 -8.49 -7.74
C VAL A 102 -8.28 -7.49 -8.01
N GLY A 103 -7.22 -7.96 -8.66
CA GLY A 103 -6.11 -7.12 -9.12
C GLY A 103 -6.40 -6.41 -10.44
N ARG A 104 -5.38 -5.76 -11.01
CA ARG A 104 -5.47 -5.12 -12.33
C ARG A 104 -5.20 -6.12 -13.45
N ASP A 105 -5.97 -7.20 -13.49
CA ASP A 105 -5.78 -8.35 -14.39
C ASP A 105 -6.41 -8.18 -15.80
N SER A 106 -7.24 -7.15 -15.98
CA SER A 106 -7.92 -6.83 -17.24
C SER A 106 -7.87 -5.33 -17.53
N LEU A 107 -8.13 -4.95 -18.80
CA LEU A 107 -8.23 -3.54 -19.18
C LEU A 107 -9.34 -2.82 -18.39
N ALA A 108 -10.48 -3.49 -18.18
CA ALA A 108 -11.60 -2.95 -17.42
C ALA A 108 -11.22 -2.69 -15.96
N HIS A 109 -10.55 -3.64 -15.30
CA HIS A 109 -10.10 -3.45 -13.91
C HIS A 109 -8.99 -2.41 -13.79
N TRP A 110 -8.12 -2.29 -14.79
CA TRP A 110 -7.11 -1.24 -14.81
C TRP A 110 -7.72 0.16 -15.00
N GLN A 111 -8.72 0.30 -15.86
CA GLN A 111 -9.48 1.54 -16.03
C GLN A 111 -10.24 1.90 -14.76
N ASP A 112 -10.94 0.94 -14.15
CA ASP A 112 -11.62 1.14 -12.86
C ASP A 112 -10.65 1.58 -11.75
N TYR A 113 -9.45 1.01 -11.68
CA TYR A 113 -8.40 1.51 -10.78
C TYR A 113 -8.04 2.96 -11.10
N ARG A 114 -7.84 3.33 -12.37
CA ARG A 114 -7.47 4.70 -12.75
C ARG A 114 -8.56 5.74 -12.46
N ASP A 115 -9.81 5.38 -12.71
CA ASP A 115 -10.95 6.28 -12.58
C ASP A 115 -11.49 6.32 -11.14
N ARG A 116 -10.83 5.59 -10.21
CA ARG A 116 -11.19 5.56 -8.80
C ARG A 116 -11.20 6.95 -8.20
N LYS A 117 -12.25 7.26 -7.45
CA LYS A 117 -12.31 8.46 -6.62
C LYS A 117 -11.65 8.17 -5.28
N ILE A 118 -10.63 8.93 -4.90
CA ILE A 118 -9.86 8.69 -3.66
C ILE A 118 -10.78 8.71 -2.42
N ALA A 119 -11.86 9.50 -2.45
CA ALA A 119 -12.84 9.59 -1.35
C ALA A 119 -13.68 8.31 -1.15
N THR A 120 -13.92 7.53 -2.20
CA THR A 120 -14.86 6.38 -2.18
C THR A 120 -14.24 5.09 -2.67
N THR A 121 -12.93 5.09 -2.92
CA THR A 121 -12.21 3.94 -3.47
C THR A 121 -12.26 2.75 -2.52
N HIS A 122 -12.39 1.57 -3.10
CA HIS A 122 -12.18 0.29 -2.41
C HIS A 122 -10.89 -0.39 -2.88
N TRP A 123 -10.13 0.26 -3.77
CA TRP A 123 -8.76 -0.13 -4.06
C TRP A 123 -7.87 0.17 -2.86
N ILE A 124 -7.32 -0.89 -2.30
CA ILE A 124 -6.34 -0.84 -1.20
C ILE A 124 -4.95 -1.13 -1.77
N SER A 125 -3.93 -0.59 -1.13
CA SER A 125 -2.53 -0.86 -1.46
C SER A 125 -1.97 -1.86 -0.46
N VAL A 126 -1.29 -2.89 -0.92
CA VAL A 126 -0.60 -3.87 -0.10
C VAL A 126 0.89 -3.80 -0.42
N GLY A 127 1.73 -3.74 0.60
CA GLY A 127 3.18 -3.89 0.51
C GLY A 127 3.63 -5.04 1.39
N ILE A 128 4.60 -5.82 0.92
CA ILE A 128 5.17 -6.96 1.62
C ILE A 128 6.66 -6.73 1.75
N ASN A 129 7.18 -6.93 2.95
CA ASN A 129 8.61 -6.96 3.25
C ASN A 129 9.00 -8.36 3.75
N ALA A 130 10.06 -8.91 3.18
CA ALA A 130 10.61 -10.23 3.45
C ALA A 130 12.15 -10.18 3.31
N ALA A 131 12.82 -11.31 3.55
CA ALA A 131 14.28 -11.44 3.43
C ALA A 131 15.07 -10.32 4.15
N ASP A 132 15.93 -9.59 3.44
CA ASP A 132 16.73 -8.48 3.97
C ASP A 132 15.91 -7.24 4.34
N MET A 133 14.68 -7.12 3.82
CA MET A 133 13.73 -6.09 4.21
C MET A 133 12.81 -6.52 5.36
N TYR A 134 12.86 -7.79 5.78
CA TYR A 134 12.08 -8.29 6.90
C TYR A 134 12.64 -7.76 8.22
N SER A 135 11.78 -7.12 9.01
CA SER A 135 12.14 -6.56 10.31
C SER A 135 12.41 -7.62 11.40
N GLY A 136 12.30 -8.92 11.08
CA GLY A 136 12.56 -10.07 11.96
C GLY A 136 11.36 -10.51 12.80
N ALA A 137 11.37 -11.75 13.30
CA ALA A 137 10.26 -12.33 14.07
C ALA A 137 9.75 -11.41 15.19
N GLY A 138 8.43 -11.26 15.31
CA GLY A 138 7.82 -10.33 16.26
C GLY A 138 7.99 -8.83 15.93
N ALA A 139 8.30 -8.47 14.68
CA ALA A 139 8.46 -7.08 14.24
C ALA A 139 7.25 -6.19 14.57
N VAL A 140 6.05 -6.69 14.31
CA VAL A 140 4.81 -5.92 14.57
C VAL A 140 4.57 -5.73 16.06
N ILE A 141 4.97 -6.69 16.90
CA ILE A 141 4.94 -6.55 18.36
C ILE A 141 5.91 -5.45 18.80
N ARG A 142 7.14 -5.45 18.28
CA ARG A 142 8.10 -4.37 18.53
C ARG A 142 7.59 -3.02 18.02
N LEU A 143 6.92 -2.99 16.87
CA LEU A 143 6.31 -1.77 16.34
C LEU A 143 5.24 -1.24 17.30
N ARG A 144 4.35 -2.10 17.80
CA ARG A 144 3.35 -1.77 18.83
C ARG A 144 4.04 -1.17 20.06
N ASP A 145 5.01 -1.89 20.64
CA ASP A 145 5.64 -1.51 21.90
C ASP A 145 6.44 -0.21 21.79
N ASN A 146 7.21 -0.05 20.72
CA ASN A 146 7.93 1.18 20.46
C ASN A 146 6.99 2.37 20.23
N SER A 147 5.88 2.15 19.51
CA SER A 147 4.87 3.19 19.29
C SER A 147 4.25 3.59 20.62
N LEU A 148 3.77 2.64 21.42
CA LEU A 148 3.16 2.91 22.72
C LEU A 148 4.13 3.61 23.67
N ARG A 149 5.38 3.13 23.75
CA ARG A 149 6.41 3.76 24.58
C ARG A 149 6.61 5.22 24.19
N SER A 150 6.72 5.53 22.90
CA SER A 150 6.89 6.90 22.43
C SER A 150 5.63 7.75 22.67
N MET A 151 4.46 7.23 22.33
CA MET A 151 3.20 8.00 22.36
C MET A 151 2.71 8.30 23.78
N LEU A 152 3.02 7.43 24.74
CA LEU A 152 2.60 7.57 26.13
C LEU A 152 3.69 8.18 27.04
N ASP A 153 4.88 8.45 26.50
CA ASP A 153 5.95 9.14 27.23
C ASP A 153 5.50 10.58 27.57
N PRO A 154 5.48 10.99 28.85
CA PRO A 154 5.20 12.38 29.22
C PRO A 154 6.14 13.42 28.59
N ALA A 155 7.32 13.02 28.12
CA ALA A 155 8.25 13.86 27.37
C ALA A 155 7.83 14.10 25.91
N SER A 156 6.89 13.31 25.37
CA SER A 156 6.33 13.53 24.03
C SER A 156 5.52 14.81 23.98
N LYS A 157 5.65 15.53 22.86
CA LYS A 157 4.97 16.80 22.65
C LYS A 157 3.70 16.60 21.85
N PRO A 158 2.62 17.33 22.16
CA PRO A 158 1.46 17.37 21.27
C PRO A 158 1.84 17.78 19.83
N PRO A 159 1.13 17.28 18.79
CA PRO A 159 0.00 16.35 18.85
C PRO A 159 0.43 14.87 18.99
N TYR A 160 1.69 14.58 19.34
CA TYR A 160 2.24 13.22 19.41
C TYR A 160 2.25 12.61 20.82
N LEU A 161 1.68 13.31 21.80
CA LEU A 161 1.38 12.77 23.12
C LEU A 161 -0.04 12.21 23.10
N TYR A 162 -0.21 10.94 23.44
CA TYR A 162 -1.47 10.22 23.34
C TYR A 162 -2.01 9.83 24.71
N GLU A 163 -3.29 9.47 24.72
CA GLU A 163 -3.93 8.72 25.80
C GLU A 163 -4.73 7.55 25.25
N LYS A 164 -4.85 6.48 26.04
CA LYS A 164 -5.74 5.36 25.72
C LYS A 164 -7.18 5.77 26.00
N LEU A 165 -8.07 5.58 25.04
CA LEU A 165 -9.50 5.83 25.22
C LEU A 165 -10.15 4.67 26.01
N ALA A 166 -11.22 4.98 26.74
CA ALA A 166 -11.95 3.99 27.53
C ALA A 166 -12.69 2.99 26.64
N ASP A 167 -13.31 3.48 25.57
CA ASP A 167 -14.09 2.68 24.64
C ASP A 167 -13.19 2.09 23.53
N ARG A 168 -13.52 0.86 23.14
CA ARG A 168 -12.96 0.23 21.95
C ARG A 168 -13.74 0.70 20.72
N GLU A 169 -13.06 0.84 19.59
CA GLU A 169 -13.69 1.08 18.28
C GLU A 169 -13.42 -0.12 17.38
N PHE A 170 -14.45 -0.77 16.83
CA PHE A 170 -14.31 -1.93 15.93
C PHE A 170 -13.45 -3.07 16.52
N ASP A 171 -13.64 -3.34 17.81
CA ASP A 171 -12.84 -4.29 18.61
C ASP A 171 -11.35 -3.93 18.75
N LEU A 172 -10.97 -2.69 18.44
CA LEU A 172 -9.61 -2.17 18.59
C LEU A 172 -9.46 -1.34 19.85
N GLU A 173 -8.31 -1.45 20.51
CA GLU A 173 -7.89 -0.47 21.50
C GLU A 173 -7.49 0.82 20.81
N VAL A 174 -8.01 1.96 21.27
CA VAL A 174 -7.80 3.26 20.61
C VAL A 174 -6.91 4.15 21.45
N TYR A 175 -5.93 4.75 20.78
CA TYR A 175 -5.06 5.78 21.33
C TYR A 175 -5.22 7.03 20.48
N ALA A 176 -5.52 8.16 21.13
CA ALA A 176 -5.73 9.44 20.46
C ALA A 176 -4.82 10.54 21.04
N PRO A 177 -4.47 11.57 20.26
CA PRO A 177 -3.74 12.73 20.75
C PRO A 177 -4.45 13.40 21.93
N LYS A 178 -3.68 13.63 22.99
CA LYS A 178 -4.16 14.15 24.28
C LYS A 178 -4.13 15.67 24.32
N GLY A 179 -5.16 16.26 24.94
CA GLY A 179 -5.19 17.67 25.34
C GLY A 179 -5.72 18.64 24.29
N ILE A 180 -5.59 19.93 24.58
CA ILE A 180 -6.13 21.05 23.79
C ILE A 180 -4.97 21.91 23.28
N ASP A 181 -5.04 22.31 22.01
CA ASP A 181 -4.11 23.24 21.39
C ASP A 181 -4.38 24.67 21.90
N PRO A 182 -3.43 25.30 22.63
CA PRO A 182 -3.63 26.63 23.19
C PRO A 182 -3.76 27.72 22.11
N ALA A 183 -3.31 27.47 20.88
CA ALA A 183 -3.36 28.46 19.80
C ALA A 183 -4.77 28.66 19.24
N ASN A 184 -5.61 27.62 19.26
CA ASN A 184 -6.94 27.64 18.64
C ASN A 184 -8.06 27.08 19.53
N GLY A 185 -7.73 26.57 20.73
CA GLY A 185 -8.69 26.02 21.69
C GLY A 185 -9.30 24.68 21.29
N LYS A 186 -8.81 24.03 20.23
CA LYS A 186 -9.34 22.74 19.75
C LYS A 186 -8.55 21.56 20.29
N PRO A 187 -9.15 20.35 20.39
CA PRO A 187 -8.42 19.14 20.74
C PRO A 187 -7.24 18.90 19.79
N TYR A 188 -6.10 18.45 20.31
CA TYR A 188 -4.97 18.04 19.47
C TYR A 188 -5.33 16.89 18.54
N ARG A 189 -6.37 16.10 18.86
CA ARG A 189 -6.93 15.07 17.98
C ARG A 189 -7.43 15.63 16.65
N GLU A 190 -7.80 16.92 16.59
CA GLU A 190 -8.23 17.62 15.37
C GLU A 190 -7.08 18.30 14.61
N HIS A 191 -5.84 18.19 15.08
CA HIS A 191 -4.68 18.78 14.43
C HIS A 191 -4.45 18.19 13.01
N THR A 192 -3.90 18.97 12.08
CA THR A 192 -3.72 18.56 10.67
C THR A 192 -2.79 17.36 10.46
N HIS A 193 -1.99 17.05 11.48
CA HIS A 193 -1.06 15.91 11.56
C HIS A 193 -1.45 14.91 12.66
N ALA A 194 -2.64 15.05 13.23
CA ALA A 194 -3.17 14.09 14.18
C ALA A 194 -3.55 12.79 13.48
N ASP A 195 -3.20 11.70 14.12
CA ASP A 195 -3.59 10.36 13.75
C ASP A 195 -4.11 9.67 15.00
N ASP A 196 -5.09 8.78 14.86
CA ASP A 196 -5.44 7.82 15.90
C ASP A 196 -4.65 6.52 15.65
N VAL A 197 -4.23 5.87 16.72
CA VAL A 197 -3.58 4.56 16.67
C VAL A 197 -4.51 3.52 17.28
N PHE A 198 -4.74 2.46 16.51
CA PHE A 198 -5.59 1.34 16.86
C PHE A 198 -4.73 0.08 16.98
N ILE A 199 -4.96 -0.68 18.05
CA ILE A 199 -4.26 -1.95 18.28
C ILE A 199 -5.31 -3.05 18.40
N GLY A 200 -5.16 -4.08 17.57
CA GLY A 200 -6.09 -5.19 17.46
C GLY A 200 -5.42 -6.55 17.46
N LYS A 201 -6.23 -7.59 17.66
CA LYS A 201 -5.84 -8.99 17.42
C LYS A 201 -6.82 -9.60 16.44
N LEU A 202 -6.32 -10.30 15.42
CA LEU A 202 -7.20 -10.97 14.47
C LEU A 202 -7.92 -12.13 15.16
N ALA A 203 -9.25 -12.10 15.18
CA ALA A 203 -10.07 -13.16 15.77
C ALA A 203 -9.98 -14.48 14.97
N GLY A 204 -10.08 -15.61 15.66
CA GLY A 204 -10.29 -16.94 15.04
C GLY A 204 -9.04 -17.59 14.47
N GLY A 205 -8.27 -18.28 15.30
CA GLY A 205 -7.24 -19.21 14.85
C GLY A 205 -7.17 -20.36 15.85
N ALA A 206 -6.73 -21.52 15.38
CA ALA A 206 -6.65 -22.75 16.15
C ALA A 206 -5.56 -22.66 17.24
N GLY A 207 -5.76 -21.80 18.23
CA GLY A 207 -5.17 -21.95 19.54
C GLY A 207 -6.09 -22.87 20.32
N GLY A 208 -5.76 -24.16 20.35
CA GLY A 208 -6.38 -25.07 21.32
C GLY A 208 -6.16 -24.53 22.73
N ASP A 209 -7.13 -24.80 23.60
CA ASP A 209 -7.12 -24.43 25.01
C ASP A 209 -5.77 -24.81 25.65
N GLY A 210 -4.88 -23.83 25.86
CA GLY A 210 -3.58 -24.02 26.50
C GLY A 210 -2.33 -23.67 25.69
N ALA A 211 -2.42 -23.27 24.42
CA ALA A 211 -1.30 -22.61 23.75
C ALA A 211 -1.23 -21.14 24.21
N GLY A 212 -0.05 -20.70 24.69
CA GLY A 212 0.18 -19.30 25.08
C GLY A 212 -0.31 -18.33 24.01
N GLU A 213 -0.76 -17.15 24.45
CA GLU A 213 -1.38 -16.13 23.60
C GLU A 213 -0.50 -15.84 22.37
N ASP A 214 -0.99 -16.19 21.17
CA ASP A 214 -0.25 -16.04 19.92
C ASP A 214 -0.14 -14.56 19.54
N GLU A 215 0.88 -13.89 20.10
CA GLU A 215 1.17 -12.48 19.87
C GLU A 215 1.51 -12.16 18.40
N SER A 216 1.72 -13.17 17.54
CA SER A 216 1.99 -12.96 16.11
C SER A 216 0.80 -12.35 15.36
N ARG A 217 -0.41 -12.42 15.92
CA ARG A 217 -1.66 -11.99 15.27
C ARG A 217 -2.11 -10.57 15.58
N ILE A 218 -1.17 -9.73 16.03
CA ILE A 218 -1.42 -8.32 16.31
C ILE A 218 -1.50 -7.50 15.02
N ALA A 219 -2.42 -6.54 15.02
CA ALA A 219 -2.51 -5.49 14.03
C ALA A 219 -2.22 -4.14 14.67
N VAL A 220 -1.35 -3.35 14.04
CA VAL A 220 -1.12 -1.94 14.40
C VAL A 220 -1.65 -1.09 13.25
N ILE A 221 -2.66 -0.28 13.54
CA ILE A 221 -3.33 0.54 12.53
C ILE A 221 -3.21 2.01 12.93
N LYS A 222 -2.69 2.84 12.03
CA LYS A 222 -2.56 4.28 12.22
C LYS A 222 -3.39 5.01 11.18
N CYS A 223 -4.40 5.76 11.62
CA CYS A 223 -5.33 6.44 10.73
C CYS A 223 -5.29 7.95 10.90
N SER A 224 -5.26 8.68 9.80
CA SER A 224 -5.32 10.14 9.83
C SER A 224 -6.67 10.63 10.35
N ASN A 225 -6.65 11.66 11.19
CA ASN A 225 -7.84 12.33 11.71
C ASN A 225 -8.31 13.50 10.84
N ARG A 226 -7.66 13.71 9.68
CA ARG A 226 -8.10 14.76 8.75
C ARG A 226 -9.57 14.55 8.37
N PRO A 227 -10.40 15.61 8.33
CA PRO A 227 -11.82 15.52 8.03
C PRO A 227 -12.06 15.36 6.51
N LEU A 228 -11.37 14.39 5.90
CA LEU A 228 -11.44 14.06 4.49
C LEU A 228 -11.88 12.61 4.34
N ALA A 229 -12.82 12.34 3.44
CA ALA A 229 -13.26 10.97 3.16
C ALA A 229 -12.11 10.05 2.69
N SER A 230 -11.05 10.64 2.14
CA SER A 230 -9.82 9.97 1.70
C SER A 230 -8.75 9.82 2.79
N ALA A 231 -9.02 10.22 4.04
CA ALA A 231 -8.04 10.10 5.13
C ALA A 231 -7.53 8.66 5.21
N PRO A 232 -6.21 8.41 5.10
CA PRO A 232 -5.70 7.05 5.01
C PRO A 232 -5.53 6.42 6.39
N CYS A 233 -5.62 5.10 6.42
CA CYS A 233 -5.11 4.22 7.45
C CYS A 233 -3.93 3.43 6.90
N ARG A 234 -2.88 3.28 7.70
CA ARG A 234 -1.81 2.31 7.52
C ARG A 234 -2.03 1.17 8.51
N HIS A 235 -2.07 -0.05 8.02
CA HIS A 235 -2.34 -1.26 8.80
C HIS A 235 -1.18 -2.22 8.60
N ASP A 236 -0.36 -2.39 9.64
CA ASP A 236 0.79 -3.28 9.65
C ASP A 236 0.45 -4.56 10.44
N PHE A 237 0.74 -5.74 9.88
CA PHE A 237 0.52 -7.05 10.51
C PHE A 237 1.53 -8.11 10.02
N SER A 238 1.72 -9.17 10.82
CA SER A 238 2.65 -10.25 10.51
C SER A 238 2.01 -11.35 9.65
N LEU A 239 2.79 -11.98 8.77
CA LEU A 239 2.41 -13.20 8.05
C LEU A 239 2.94 -14.48 8.73
N GLU A 240 3.58 -14.34 9.89
CA GLU A 240 4.03 -15.44 10.73
C GLU A 240 2.85 -16.25 11.31
N PRO A 241 3.07 -17.52 11.68
CA PRO A 241 4.32 -18.30 11.52
C PRO A 241 4.49 -18.91 10.13
N VAL A 242 3.51 -18.74 9.23
CA VAL A 242 3.50 -19.38 7.90
C VAL A 242 4.62 -18.83 7.01
N MET A 243 4.96 -17.55 7.17
CA MET A 243 5.91 -16.84 6.34
C MET A 243 6.69 -15.83 7.17
N HIS A 244 8.01 -15.81 7.03
CA HIS A 244 8.88 -14.78 7.60
C HIS A 244 8.80 -13.48 6.77
N ALA A 245 7.65 -12.82 6.87
CA ALA A 245 7.34 -11.59 6.18
C ALA A 245 6.32 -10.76 6.96
N GLU A 246 6.30 -9.46 6.70
CA GLU A 246 5.30 -8.53 7.23
C GLU A 246 4.56 -7.84 6.09
N ALA A 247 3.28 -7.56 6.32
CA ALA A 247 2.41 -6.88 5.37
C ALA A 247 2.00 -5.51 5.89
N ARG A 248 2.00 -4.53 4.98
CA ARG A 248 1.43 -3.20 5.19
C ARG A 248 0.29 -2.99 4.22
N VAL A 249 -0.87 -2.66 4.74
CA VAL A 249 -2.04 -2.29 3.92
C VAL A 249 -2.35 -0.82 4.12
N ILE A 250 -2.64 -0.12 3.02
CA ILE A 250 -3.09 1.26 3.03
C ILE A 250 -4.49 1.32 2.42
N TYR A 251 -5.45 1.83 3.19
CA TYR A 251 -6.84 2.00 2.81
C TYR A 251 -7.42 3.31 3.38
N ARG A 252 -8.56 3.76 2.89
CA ARG A 252 -9.25 4.93 3.46
C ARG A 252 -9.85 4.59 4.82
N ARG A 253 -9.88 5.54 5.75
CA ARG A 253 -10.40 5.38 7.12
C ARG A 253 -11.83 4.87 7.16
N GLY A 254 -12.66 5.20 6.17
CA GLY A 254 -14.01 4.65 6.06
C GLY A 254 -14.08 3.13 5.84
N LEU A 255 -12.95 2.45 5.63
CA LEU A 255 -12.83 0.99 5.59
C LEU A 255 -12.26 0.38 6.89
N LEU A 256 -11.94 1.21 7.89
CA LEU A 256 -11.47 0.73 9.20
C LEU A 256 -12.44 -0.26 9.88
N PRO A 257 -13.78 -0.13 9.79
CA PRO A 257 -14.67 -1.14 10.36
C PRO A 257 -14.44 -2.55 9.80
N GLU A 258 -13.89 -2.65 8.58
CA GLU A 258 -13.64 -3.92 7.87
C GLU A 258 -12.20 -4.44 8.08
N TRP A 259 -11.42 -3.89 9.00
CA TRP A 259 -9.98 -4.18 9.14
C TRP A 259 -9.67 -5.68 9.27
N GLN A 260 -10.50 -6.44 10.02
CA GLN A 260 -10.32 -7.89 10.17
C GLN A 260 -10.53 -8.62 8.84
N SER A 261 -11.58 -8.24 8.10
CA SER A 261 -11.92 -8.77 6.78
C SER A 261 -10.81 -8.46 5.77
N ILE A 262 -10.31 -7.22 5.78
CA ILE A 262 -9.18 -6.78 4.94
C ILE A 262 -7.93 -7.62 5.24
N GLN A 263 -7.52 -7.71 6.51
CA GLN A 263 -6.34 -8.49 6.89
C GLN A 263 -6.48 -9.95 6.46
N LYS A 264 -7.61 -10.60 6.79
CA LYS A 264 -7.87 -12.00 6.43
C LYS A 264 -7.75 -12.21 4.91
N ARG A 265 -8.45 -11.40 4.12
CA ARG A 265 -8.48 -11.54 2.65
C ARG A 265 -7.13 -11.23 2.00
N VAL A 266 -6.39 -10.25 2.51
CA VAL A 266 -5.04 -9.95 2.04
C VAL A 266 -4.11 -11.12 2.35
N THR A 267 -4.16 -11.67 3.56
CA THR A 267 -3.39 -12.87 3.94
C THR A 267 -3.72 -14.05 3.03
N GLU A 268 -5.01 -14.34 2.80
CA GLU A 268 -5.46 -15.41 1.88
C GLU A 268 -4.95 -15.20 0.46
N THR A 269 -4.99 -13.95 -0.04
CA THR A 269 -4.47 -13.60 -1.37
C THR A 269 -2.97 -13.89 -1.46
N ILE A 270 -2.19 -13.49 -0.46
CA ILE A 270 -0.73 -13.69 -0.43
C ILE A 270 -0.39 -15.17 -0.36
N TYR A 271 -1.06 -15.94 0.50
CA TYR A 271 -0.85 -17.39 0.62
C TYR A 271 -1.29 -18.15 -0.65
N GLY A 272 -2.27 -17.60 -1.39
CA GLY A 272 -2.68 -18.12 -2.70
C GLY A 272 -1.60 -18.05 -3.78
N PHE A 273 -0.51 -17.31 -3.57
CA PHE A 273 0.64 -17.31 -4.49
C PHE A 273 1.55 -18.54 -4.32
N SER A 274 1.35 -19.35 -3.28
CA SER A 274 2.17 -20.52 -3.01
C SER A 274 2.16 -21.53 -4.16
N VAL A 275 3.32 -22.15 -4.41
CA VAL A 275 3.47 -23.25 -5.37
C VAL A 275 4.17 -24.42 -4.71
N ALA A 276 3.73 -25.64 -5.04
CA ALA A 276 4.42 -26.85 -4.57
C ALA A 276 5.81 -26.96 -5.19
N GLU A 277 6.81 -27.37 -4.40
CA GLU A 277 8.08 -27.83 -4.95
C GLU A 277 7.83 -29.05 -5.84
N LYS A 278 8.16 -28.95 -7.12
CA LYS A 278 8.29 -30.15 -7.96
C LYS A 278 9.52 -30.92 -7.45
N LYS A 279 9.27 -32.03 -6.76
CA LYS A 279 10.29 -33.02 -6.39
C LYS A 279 10.89 -33.67 -7.63
#